data_AF-A0AAV1PX77-F1
#
_entry.id   AF-A0AAV1PX77-F1
#
_cell.length_a   1.000
_cell.length_b   1.000
_cell.length_c   1.000
_cell.angle_alpha   90.00
_cell.angle_beta   90.00
_cell.angle_gamma   90.00
#
_symmetry.space_group_name_H-M   'P 1'
#
loop_
_entity.id
_entity.type
_entity.pdbx_description
1 polymer ?
#
loop_
_entity_poly.entity_id
_entity_poly.type
_entity_poly.pdbx_seq_one_letter_code
_entity_poly.pdbx_strand_id
1 'polypeptide(L)'
;MRDNIIIHGLPETNKEIYQSTEQLVKSFMKENLKMDEHEVEAIHFSRAHRIGHADASRQKSRPNVAKVLDTKMKMSIMRRGKELRDTNFSISDQYPPEILRRRRLLHPTMTEARKNDKKARLVID
;
A
#
# COMPACT_ATOMS: atom_id res chain seq x y z
N MET A 1 0.15 -12.35 6.35
CA MET A 1 1.10 -11.97 5.30
C MET A 1 1.92 -10.78 5.78
N ARG A 2 2.97 -11.03 6.58
CA ARG A 2 3.64 -9.99 7.39
C ARG A 2 4.38 -8.93 6.57
N ASP A 3 5.01 -9.36 5.48
CA ASP A 3 5.95 -8.55 4.70
C ASP A 3 5.36 -8.03 3.39
N ASN A 4 4.06 -8.26 3.17
CA ASN A 4 3.38 -7.79 1.97
C ASN A 4 2.82 -6.38 2.22
N ILE A 5 3.11 -5.47 1.31
CA ILE A 5 2.52 -4.13 1.23
C ILE A 5 1.56 -4.05 0.05
N ILE A 6 0.47 -3.32 0.23
CA ILE A 6 -0.48 -2.99 -0.82
C ILE A 6 -0.38 -1.49 -1.11
N ILE A 7 -0.13 -1.14 -2.38
CA ILE A 7 -0.07 0.23 -2.87
C ILE A 7 -1.27 0.48 -3.76
N HIS A 8 -2.03 1.54 -3.46
CA HIS A 8 -3.22 1.94 -4.20
C HIS A 8 -2.96 3.21 -5.01
N GLY A 9 -3.62 3.33 -6.16
CA GLY A 9 -3.60 4.55 -6.98
C GLY A 9 -2.50 4.59 -8.05
N LEU A 10 -1.61 3.60 -8.12
CA LEU A 10 -0.59 3.56 -9.16
C LEU A 10 -1.21 3.37 -10.55
N PRO A 11 -0.87 4.21 -11.55
CA PRO A 11 -1.42 4.12 -12.89
C PRO A 11 -1.08 2.77 -13.51
N GLU A 12 -1.99 2.24 -14.32
CA GLU A 12 -1.87 0.92 -14.93
C GLU A 12 -1.62 1.04 -16.43
N THR A 13 -0.69 0.25 -16.95
CA THR A 13 -0.44 0.16 -18.40
C THR A 13 -0.92 -1.19 -18.94
N ASN A 14 -1.52 -1.22 -20.14
CA ASN A 14 -2.12 -2.42 -20.74
C ASN A 14 -1.17 -3.62 -20.96
N LYS A 15 0.14 -3.47 -20.71
CA LYS A 15 1.18 -4.51 -20.85
C LYS A 15 2.18 -4.51 -19.69
N GLU A 16 1.72 -4.38 -18.45
CA GLU A 16 2.60 -4.51 -17.28
C GLU A 16 3.14 -5.94 -17.12
N ILE A 17 4.46 -6.07 -17.10
CA ILE A 17 5.20 -7.29 -16.69
C ILE A 17 5.76 -7.12 -15.27
N TYR A 18 6.08 -8.21 -14.57
CA TYR A 18 6.59 -8.17 -13.18
C TYR A 18 7.75 -7.18 -12.97
N GLN A 19 8.74 -7.17 -13.88
CA GLN A 19 9.89 -6.26 -13.80
C GLN A 19 9.47 -4.78 -13.90
N SER A 20 8.53 -4.47 -14.79
CA SER A 20 7.97 -3.12 -14.92
C SER A 20 7.16 -2.73 -13.68
N THR A 21 6.46 -3.68 -13.04
CA THR A 21 5.73 -3.42 -11.79
C THR A 21 6.67 -3.14 -10.64
N GLU A 22 7.80 -3.86 -10.53
CA GLU A 22 8.81 -3.57 -9.50
C GLU A 22 9.44 -2.19 -9.69
N GLN A 23 9.81 -1.84 -10.93
CA GLN A 23 10.34 -0.52 -11.26
C GLN A 23 9.32 0.59 -10.93
N LEU A 24 8.06 0.39 -11.28
CA LEU A 24 6.97 1.32 -10.94
C LEU A 24 6.86 1.51 -9.42
N VAL A 25 6.95 0.43 -8.64
CA VAL A 25 6.95 0.51 -7.18
C VAL A 25 8.17 1.28 -6.67
N LYS A 26 9.38 1.03 -7.22
CA LYS A 26 10.59 1.77 -6.84
C LYS A 26 10.52 3.26 -7.16
N SER A 27 10.05 3.62 -8.36
CA SER A 27 9.81 5.03 -8.73
C SER A 27 8.82 5.70 -7.78
N PHE A 28 7.73 5.01 -7.45
CA PHE A 28 6.78 5.49 -6.46
C PHE A 28 7.41 5.74 -5.08
N MET A 29 8.29 4.84 -4.60
CA MET A 29 9.01 5.03 -3.32
C MET A 29 9.90 6.28 -3.35
N LYS A 30 10.63 6.51 -4.45
CA LYS A 30 11.49 7.68 -4.63
C LYS A 30 10.67 8.98 -4.62
N GLU A 31 9.64 9.05 -5.47
CA GLU A 31 8.88 10.27 -5.73
C GLU A 31 7.88 10.62 -4.63
N ASN A 32 7.16 9.62 -4.11
CA ASN A 32 6.00 9.85 -3.22
C ASN A 32 6.31 9.57 -1.75
N LEU A 33 7.27 8.68 -1.45
CA LEU A 33 7.73 8.44 -0.08
C LEU A 33 9.02 9.17 0.29
N LYS A 34 9.54 9.98 -0.65
CA LYS A 34 10.75 10.80 -0.47
C LYS A 34 11.93 9.96 0.05
N MET A 35 12.07 8.75 -0.48
CA MET A 35 13.19 7.87 -0.17
C MET A 35 14.37 8.23 -1.06
N ASP A 36 15.56 8.24 -0.47
CA ASP A 36 16.77 8.50 -1.23
C ASP A 36 17.06 7.34 -2.19
N GLU A 37 17.81 7.60 -3.26
CA GLU A 37 18.14 6.60 -4.28
C GLU A 37 18.78 5.34 -3.69
N HIS A 38 19.74 5.53 -2.78
CA HIS A 38 20.38 4.42 -2.05
C HIS A 38 19.39 3.61 -1.20
N GLU A 39 18.41 4.26 -0.56
CA GLU A 39 17.40 3.56 0.22
C GLU A 39 16.50 2.71 -0.69
N VAL A 40 16.12 3.23 -1.86
CA VAL A 40 15.26 2.54 -2.83
C VAL A 40 15.96 1.35 -3.47
N GLU A 41 17.24 1.50 -3.82
CA GLU A 41 18.06 0.42 -4.39
C GLU A 41 18.27 -0.73 -3.40
N ALA A 42 18.39 -0.42 -2.10
CA ALA A 42 18.50 -1.41 -1.04
C ALA A 42 17.19 -2.19 -0.80
N ILE A 43 16.05 -1.78 -1.37
CA ILE A 43 14.80 -2.52 -1.26
C ILE A 43 14.81 -3.71 -2.22
N HIS A 44 14.82 -4.90 -1.64
CA HIS A 44 14.63 -6.14 -2.38
C HIS A 44 13.19 -6.63 -2.26
N PHE A 45 12.56 -6.84 -3.41
CA PHE A 45 11.24 -7.43 -3.51
C PHE A 45 11.35 -8.89 -3.95
N SER A 46 10.57 -9.77 -3.31
CA SER A 46 10.41 -11.15 -3.79
C SER A 46 9.47 -11.23 -4.99
N ARG A 47 8.44 -10.38 -5.00
CA ARG A 47 7.43 -10.29 -6.06
C ARG A 47 6.70 -8.96 -5.97
N ALA A 48 6.34 -8.39 -7.11
CA ALA A 48 5.47 -7.22 -7.23
C ALA A 48 4.46 -7.47 -8.36
N HIS A 49 3.16 -7.40 -8.06
CA HIS A 49 2.11 -7.67 -9.04
C HIS A 49 0.80 -6.95 -8.69
N ARG A 50 -0.05 -6.75 -9.68
CA ARG A 50 -1.42 -6.23 -9.48
C ARG A 50 -2.33 -7.30 -8.89
N ILE A 51 -3.28 -6.88 -8.07
CA ILE A 51 -4.35 -7.74 -7.56
C ILE A 51 -5.73 -7.29 -8.05
N GLY A 52 -6.61 -8.26 -8.25
CA GLY A 52 -7.98 -8.04 -8.73
C GLY A 52 -8.11 -8.10 -10.26
N HIS A 53 -9.36 -8.14 -10.71
CA HIS A 53 -9.69 -8.18 -12.13
C HIS A 53 -9.45 -6.82 -12.79
N ALA A 54 -8.88 -6.86 -13.98
CA ALA A 54 -8.81 -5.69 -14.84
C ALA A 54 -10.24 -5.32 -15.23
N ASP A 55 -10.62 -4.09 -14.93
CA ASP A 55 -11.96 -3.60 -15.19
C ASP A 55 -11.81 -2.26 -15.92
N ALA A 56 -12.00 -2.31 -17.23
CA ALA A 56 -11.89 -1.13 -18.09
C ALA A 56 -12.97 -0.08 -17.81
N SER A 57 -14.05 -0.45 -17.10
CA SER A 57 -15.10 0.48 -16.67
C SER A 57 -14.75 1.21 -15.36
N ARG A 58 -13.80 0.68 -14.58
CA ARG A 58 -13.32 1.33 -13.38
C ARG A 58 -12.31 2.40 -13.75
N GLN A 59 -12.63 3.64 -13.38
CA GLN A 59 -11.67 4.76 -13.38
C GLN A 59 -10.50 4.55 -12.39
N LYS A 60 -10.53 3.49 -11.58
CA LYS A 60 -9.55 3.24 -10.51
C LYS A 60 -8.61 2.10 -10.88
N SER A 61 -7.31 2.38 -10.91
CA SER A 61 -6.26 1.41 -11.16
C SER A 61 -6.24 0.29 -10.11
N ARG A 62 -5.87 -0.92 -10.52
CA ARG A 62 -5.75 -2.07 -9.62
C ARG A 62 -4.67 -1.86 -8.57
N PRO A 63 -4.87 -2.27 -7.31
CA PRO A 63 -3.81 -2.19 -6.30
C PRO A 63 -2.61 -3.07 -6.66
N ASN A 64 -1.40 -2.62 -6.31
CA ASN A 64 -0.18 -3.41 -6.38
C ASN A 64 0.10 -4.08 -5.04
N VAL A 65 0.44 -5.36 -5.07
CA VAL A 65 0.99 -6.10 -3.93
C VAL A 65 2.47 -6.33 -4.18
N ALA A 66 3.30 -5.86 -3.26
CA ALA A 66 4.72 -6.13 -3.24
C ALA A 66 5.10 -6.88 -1.96
N LYS A 67 5.86 -7.97 -2.09
CA LYS A 67 6.45 -8.68 -0.94
C LYS A 67 7.86 -8.16 -0.75
N VAL A 68 8.08 -7.40 0.32
CA VAL A 68 9.40 -6.93 0.73
C VAL A 68 10.15 -8.09 1.40
N LEU A 69 11.43 -8.27 1.11
CA LEU A 69 12.22 -9.34 1.74
C LEU A 69 12.58 -9.01 3.19
N ASP A 70 12.93 -7.76 3.48
CA ASP A 70 13.28 -7.31 4.82
C ASP A 70 12.07 -6.66 5.52
N THR A 71 11.65 -7.27 6.64
CA THR A 71 10.58 -6.74 7.49
C THR A 71 10.91 -5.35 8.05
N LYS A 72 12.18 -5.04 8.35
CA LYS A 72 12.59 -3.71 8.86
C LYS A 72 12.40 -2.65 7.78
N MET A 73 12.86 -2.94 6.56
CA MET A 73 12.63 -2.08 5.41
C MET A 73 11.13 -1.86 5.16
N LYS A 74 10.32 -2.92 5.22
CA LYS A 74 8.87 -2.81 5.11
C LYS A 74 8.27 -1.87 6.17
N MET A 75 8.71 -1.97 7.43
CA MET A 75 8.23 -1.07 8.49
C MET A 75 8.64 0.39 8.23
N SER A 76 9.85 0.63 7.70
CA SER A 76 10.31 1.97 7.29
C SER A 76 9.40 2.56 6.21
N ILE A 77 9.11 1.79 5.15
CA ILE A 77 8.18 2.16 4.08
C ILE A 77 6.81 2.52 4.65
N MET A 78 6.24 1.66 5.51
CA MET A 78 4.92 1.90 6.12
C MET A 78 4.89 3.19 6.95
N ARG A 79 5.97 3.53 7.67
CA ARG A 79 6.07 4.76 8.48
C ARG A 79 6.07 6.02 7.61
N ARG A 80 6.58 5.94 6.39
CA ARG A 80 6.58 7.03 5.40
C ARG A 80 5.22 7.23 4.73
N GLY A 81 4.22 6.38 4.98
CA GLY A 81 2.86 6.55 4.45
C GLY A 81 2.21 7.90 4.79
N LYS A 82 2.69 8.61 5.83
CA LYS A 82 2.28 9.99 6.15
C LYS A 82 2.64 11.01 5.05
N GLU A 83 3.66 10.73 4.24
CA GLU A 83 4.10 11.60 3.14
C GLU A 83 3.10 11.58 1.98
N LEU A 84 2.25 10.55 1.92
CA LEU A 84 1.19 10.40 0.91
C LEU A 84 -0.07 11.19 1.25
N ARG A 85 -0.07 11.96 2.36
CA ARG A 85 -1.19 12.82 2.71
C ARG A 85 -1.45 13.80 1.57
N ASP A 86 -2.73 14.01 1.26
CA ASP A 86 -3.19 14.90 0.18
C ASP A 86 -2.81 14.43 -1.24
N THR A 87 -2.31 13.20 -1.38
CA THR A 87 -2.12 12.53 -2.68
C THR A 87 -3.24 11.52 -2.96
N ASN A 88 -3.33 11.07 -4.21
CA ASN A 88 -4.24 9.98 -4.60
C ASN A 88 -3.72 8.57 -4.26
N PHE A 89 -2.53 8.49 -3.65
CA PHE A 89 -1.88 7.23 -3.32
C PHE A 89 -2.08 6.84 -1.86
N SER A 90 -2.05 5.55 -1.59
CA SER A 90 -2.01 5.05 -0.21
C SER A 90 -1.30 3.72 -0.12
N ILE A 91 -0.70 3.45 1.05
CA ILE A 91 -0.04 2.19 1.37
C ILE A 91 -0.73 1.55 2.57
N SER A 92 -0.92 0.24 2.52
CA SER A 92 -1.55 -0.55 3.58
C SER A 92 -0.92 -1.93 3.70
N ASP A 93 -1.02 -2.57 4.87
CA ASP A 93 -0.62 -3.97 5.01
C ASP A 93 -1.61 -4.91 4.31
N GLN A 94 -1.12 -6.04 3.84
CA GLN A 94 -1.98 -7.12 3.39
C GLN A 94 -2.47 -7.97 4.58
N TYR A 95 -3.73 -7.78 4.95
CA TYR A 95 -4.40 -8.58 5.96
C TYR A 95 -5.16 -9.76 5.36
N PRO A 96 -5.28 -10.89 6.09
CA PRO A 96 -6.19 -11.96 5.74
C PRO A 96 -7.66 -11.48 5.62
N PRO A 97 -8.50 -12.17 4.82
CA PRO A 97 -9.90 -11.79 4.63
C PRO A 97 -10.69 -11.67 5.93
N GLU A 98 -10.43 -12.53 6.92
CA GLU A 98 -11.14 -12.51 8.21
C GLU A 98 -10.86 -11.19 8.97
N ILE A 99 -9.60 -10.74 8.94
CA ILE A 99 -9.19 -9.46 9.55
C ILE A 99 -9.81 -8.29 8.79
N LEU A 100 -9.79 -8.31 7.46
CA LEU A 100 -10.42 -7.27 6.65
C LEU A 100 -11.92 -7.15 6.93
N ARG A 101 -12.61 -8.29 7.10
CA ARG A 101 -14.04 -8.32 7.46
C ARG A 101 -14.28 -7.67 8.82
N ARG A 102 -13.50 -8.03 9.84
CA ARG A 102 -13.59 -7.42 11.18
C ARG A 102 -13.33 -5.91 11.15
N ARG A 103 -12.27 -5.48 10.45
CA ARG A 103 -11.94 -4.06 10.30
C ARG A 103 -13.03 -3.27 9.58
N ARG A 104 -13.68 -3.87 8.57
CA ARG A 104 -14.81 -3.24 7.87
C ARG A 104 -15.97 -2.95 8.82
N LEU A 105 -16.28 -3.85 9.76
CA LEU A 105 -17.32 -3.63 10.76
C LEU A 105 -16.98 -2.50 11.74
N LEU A 106 -15.70 -2.33 12.08
CA LEU A 106 -15.24 -1.30 13.03
C LEU A 106 -15.01 0.08 12.38
N HIS A 107 -14.92 0.14 11.05
CA HIS A 107 -14.61 1.37 10.32
C HIS A 107 -15.63 2.50 10.56
N PRO A 108 -16.97 2.25 10.56
CA PRO A 108 -17.96 3.28 10.88
C PRO A 108 -17.76 3.84 12.29
N THR A 109 -17.62 2.98 13.29
CA THR A 109 -17.41 3.37 14.70
C THR A 109 -16.13 4.20 14.88
N MET A 110 -15.03 3.79 14.24
CA MET A 110 -13.78 4.56 14.25
C MET A 110 -13.96 5.95 13.63
N THR A 111 -14.70 6.03 12.52
CA THR A 111 -14.96 7.28 11.80
C THR A 111 -15.82 8.22 12.65
N GLU A 112 -16.85 7.71 13.29
CA GLU A 112 -17.72 8.46 14.20
C GLU A 112 -16.95 8.98 15.42
N ALA A 113 -16.12 8.14 16.04
CA ALA A 113 -15.26 8.58 17.15
C ALA A 113 -14.33 9.73 16.74
N ARG A 114 -13.73 9.65 15.55
CA ARG A 114 -12.87 10.73 15.01
C ARG A 114 -13.64 12.01 14.68
N LYS A 115 -14.88 11.90 14.20
CA LYS A 115 -15.76 13.06 13.98
C LYS A 115 -16.09 13.78 15.29
N ASN A 116 -16.17 13.04 16.39
CA ASN A 116 -16.38 13.57 17.74
C ASN A 116 -15.05 13.98 18.43
N ASP A 117 -14.02 14.35 17.66
CA ASP A 117 -12.68 14.75 18.12
C ASP A 117 -11.95 13.72 19.03
N LYS A 118 -12.36 12.46 19.03
CA LYS A 118 -11.69 11.40 19.79
C LYS A 118 -10.55 10.79 18.99
N LYS A 119 -9.40 10.56 19.65
CA LYS A 119 -8.28 9.80 19.08
C LYS A 119 -8.64 8.31 19.00
N ALA A 120 -9.05 7.84 17.83
CA ALA A 120 -9.37 6.44 17.58
C ALA A 120 -8.47 5.82 16.47
N ARG A 121 -7.97 4.60 16.73
CA ARG A 121 -7.21 3.78 15.77
C ARG A 121 -7.63 2.33 15.86
N LEU A 122 -7.65 1.63 14.72
CA LEU A 122 -7.71 0.18 14.70
C LEU A 122 -6.32 -0.36 15.03
N VAL A 123 -6.20 -1.09 16.13
CA VAL A 123 -4.95 -1.76 16.52
C VAL A 123 -4.95 -3.16 15.92
N ILE A 124 -3.75 -3.70 15.70
CA ILE A 124 -3.52 -5.02 15.10
C ILE A 124 -4.21 -6.10 15.94
N ASP A 125 -4.95 -6.99 15.27
CA ASP A 125 -5.41 -8.29 15.78
C ASP A 125 -4.29 -9.33 15.64
#